data_AF-A0A1H3WRN9-F1
#
_entry.id   AF-A0A1H3WRN9-F1
#
_cell.length_a   1.000
_cell.length_b   1.000
_cell.length_c   1.000
_cell.angle_alpha   90.00
_cell.angle_beta   90.00
_cell.angle_gamma   90.00
#
_symmetry.space_group_name_H-M   'P 1'
#
loop_
_entity.id
_entity.type
_entity.pdbx_description
1 polymer ?
#
loop_
_entity_poly.entity_id
_entity_poly.type
_entity_poly.pdbx_seq_one_letter_code
_entity_poly.pdbx_strand_id
1 'polypeptide(L)'
;MSPWNTLGIEPCDDARAVKRAYAKKLKLTRPDEKPQEFQQLHAAYKQALKLVEHRQTTGKSAQANESPQPTESPQPTKSPQRIESPQPVEDPQRVESPEPVHGEQAQTALEIDTNALDRGSQHGTATAVMPIEVSPGDAAAGEVHGAVEAQERAAAEAERQKRIDEYHRALQQVERALQNDRQISVEETWHFLAETPYILEDEYNWNLGLGVFEHFARFNQQAAEKGRKHKYRPQITANILTYCDQLFDWSGNRAHIYRALDDSLADTIFDALQLDTPDADPLQGVRGGRELVKQKARVPEENLDEYYFGHLLARAFAVLLDLFLIYVSVGLATSVIMIKVMDKAEADANVVALSISILGYLLMAWIVESSPLQATPGKYLLGYRVTNRQFRRIGYLHGFGRIISFVLTLPLFKVGWLINCFLGGNLLHDRLSRSYVINFRKSREEYLRNLNS
;
A
#
# COMPACT_ATOMS: atom_id res chain seq x y z
N MET A 1 -3.50 -42.06 10.24
CA MET A 1 -4.57 -41.66 11.19
C MET A 1 -5.53 -40.72 10.48
N SER A 2 -6.82 -40.74 10.84
CA SER A 2 -7.80 -39.81 10.27
C SER A 2 -7.40 -38.35 10.59
N PRO A 3 -7.46 -37.41 9.63
CA PRO A 3 -7.10 -36.01 9.86
C PRO A 3 -7.98 -35.37 10.95
N TRP A 4 -9.22 -35.84 11.09
CA TRP A 4 -10.19 -35.41 12.10
C TRP A 4 -9.74 -35.76 13.53
N ASN A 5 -9.22 -36.98 13.74
CA ASN A 5 -8.70 -37.42 15.04
C ASN A 5 -7.46 -36.63 15.45
N THR A 6 -6.61 -36.30 14.48
CA THR A 6 -5.40 -35.50 14.70
C THR A 6 -5.74 -34.04 15.04
N LEU A 7 -6.84 -33.51 14.52
CA LEU A 7 -7.37 -32.18 14.88
C LEU A 7 -8.26 -32.20 16.14
N GLY A 8 -8.72 -33.37 16.58
CA GLY A 8 -9.58 -33.55 17.75
C GLY A 8 -11.02 -33.08 17.52
N ILE A 9 -11.51 -33.22 16.29
CA ILE A 9 -12.88 -32.85 15.89
C ILE A 9 -13.57 -34.01 15.18
N GLU A 10 -14.90 -34.03 15.23
CA GLU A 10 -15.69 -34.93 14.38
C GLU A 10 -15.62 -34.49 12.91
N PRO A 11 -15.81 -35.42 11.95
CA PRO A 11 -15.87 -35.08 10.52
C PRO A 11 -16.97 -34.04 10.25
N CYS A 12 -16.59 -32.87 9.75
CA CYS A 12 -17.51 -31.76 9.51
C CYS A 12 -17.27 -31.09 8.16
N ASP A 13 -18.33 -30.55 7.56
CA ASP A 13 -18.26 -29.86 6.26
C ASP A 13 -18.06 -28.32 6.39
N ASP A 14 -17.84 -27.84 7.62
CA ASP A 14 -17.55 -26.44 7.91
C ASP A 14 -16.03 -26.16 7.96
N ALA A 15 -15.51 -25.49 6.93
CA ALA A 15 -14.11 -25.06 6.87
C ALA A 15 -13.71 -24.14 8.03
N ARG A 16 -14.66 -23.42 8.65
CA ARG A 16 -14.39 -22.56 9.82
C ARG A 16 -14.20 -23.38 11.10
N ALA A 17 -14.87 -24.52 11.24
CA ALA A 17 -14.65 -25.45 12.35
C ALA A 17 -13.24 -26.06 12.30
N VAL A 18 -12.79 -26.49 11.12
CA VAL A 18 -11.43 -27.02 10.89
C VAL A 18 -10.34 -26.00 11.26
N LYS A 19 -10.50 -24.74 10.84
CA LYS A 19 -9.56 -23.64 11.17
C LYS A 19 -9.51 -23.33 12.67
N ARG A 20 -10.66 -23.36 13.36
CA ARG A 20 -10.72 -23.15 14.82
C ARG A 20 -10.03 -24.27 15.60
N ALA A 21 -10.22 -25.52 15.19
CA ALA A 21 -9.58 -26.68 15.81
C ALA A 21 -8.05 -26.64 15.66
N TYR A 22 -7.57 -26.32 14.45
CA TYR A 22 -6.15 -26.13 14.18
C TYR A 22 -5.54 -25.03 15.05
N ALA A 23 -6.18 -23.85 15.14
CA ALA A 23 -5.72 -22.75 15.97
C ALA A 23 -5.69 -23.10 17.48
N LYS A 24 -6.62 -23.92 17.96
CA LYS A 24 -6.65 -24.38 19.35
C LYS A 24 -5.49 -25.33 19.65
N LYS A 25 -5.17 -26.26 18.75
CA LYS A 25 -4.05 -27.19 18.93
C LYS A 25 -2.69 -26.54 18.69
N LEU A 26 -2.60 -25.58 17.77
CA LEU A 26 -1.36 -24.83 17.51
C LEU A 26 -0.86 -24.06 18.74
N LYS A 27 -1.76 -23.62 19.63
CA LYS A 27 -1.38 -23.00 20.91
C LYS A 27 -0.69 -23.95 21.89
N LEU A 28 -0.91 -25.26 21.73
CA LEU A 28 -0.32 -26.32 22.56
C LEU A 28 0.95 -26.89 21.93
N THR A 29 1.07 -26.83 20.60
CA THR A 29 2.21 -27.36 19.86
C THR A 29 3.07 -26.22 19.34
N ARG A 30 4.01 -25.75 20.16
CA ARG A 30 5.00 -24.75 19.77
C ARG A 30 5.96 -25.36 18.72
N PRO A 31 6.14 -24.74 17.54
CA PRO A 31 6.99 -25.28 16.46
C PRO A 31 8.44 -25.54 16.89
N ASP A 32 8.95 -24.71 17.81
CA ASP A 32 10.35 -24.75 18.27
C ASP A 32 10.61 -25.88 19.29
N GLU A 33 9.58 -26.24 20.07
CA GLU A 33 9.69 -27.29 21.08
C GLU A 33 9.41 -28.68 20.48
N LYS A 34 8.53 -28.77 19.46
CA LYS A 34 8.05 -30.05 18.91
C LYS A 34 7.79 -30.00 17.39
N PRO A 35 8.84 -29.98 16.56
CA PRO A 35 8.71 -29.82 15.10
C PRO A 35 7.94 -30.96 14.42
N GLN A 36 8.11 -32.21 14.88
CA GLN A 36 7.43 -33.37 14.30
C GLN A 36 5.92 -33.37 14.58
N GLU A 37 5.51 -32.99 15.80
CA GLU A 37 4.08 -32.88 16.16
C GLU A 37 3.41 -31.73 15.38
N PHE A 38 4.12 -30.63 15.17
CA PHE A 38 3.63 -29.50 14.36
C PHE A 38 3.44 -29.91 12.89
N GLN A 39 4.40 -30.63 12.30
CA GLN A 39 4.29 -31.12 10.92
C GLN A 39 3.08 -32.06 10.75
N GLN A 40 2.85 -32.98 11.69
CA GLN A 40 1.70 -33.88 11.67
C GLN A 40 0.37 -33.12 11.82
N LEU A 41 0.31 -32.14 12.71
CA LEU A 41 -0.87 -31.30 12.91
C LEU A 41 -1.18 -30.45 11.67
N HIS A 42 -0.15 -29.87 11.04
CA HIS A 42 -0.31 -29.06 9.85
C HIS A 42 -0.68 -29.90 8.61
N ALA A 43 -0.12 -31.10 8.46
CA ALA A 43 -0.50 -32.04 7.42
C ALA A 43 -1.97 -32.47 7.55
N ALA A 44 -2.43 -32.79 8.76
CA ALA A 44 -3.83 -33.14 9.03
C ALA A 44 -4.79 -31.97 8.73
N TYR A 45 -4.39 -30.73 9.04
CA TYR A 45 -5.14 -29.52 8.69
C TYR A 45 -5.32 -29.34 7.19
N LYS A 46 -4.24 -29.47 6.41
CA LYS A 46 -4.29 -29.37 4.95
C LYS A 46 -5.17 -30.46 4.34
N GLN A 47 -5.09 -31.68 4.85
CA GLN A 47 -5.93 -32.80 4.41
C GLN A 47 -7.41 -32.56 4.72
N ALA A 48 -7.74 -32.09 5.93
CA ALA A 48 -9.12 -31.79 6.32
C ALA A 48 -9.74 -30.68 5.45
N LEU A 49 -9.00 -29.62 5.13
CA LEU A 49 -9.51 -28.56 4.25
C LEU A 49 -9.79 -29.05 2.83
N LYS A 50 -8.90 -29.88 2.26
CA LYS A 50 -9.13 -30.49 0.94
C LYS A 50 -10.40 -31.34 0.92
N LEU A 51 -10.64 -32.14 1.97
CA LEU A 51 -11.84 -32.96 2.09
C LEU A 51 -13.13 -32.13 2.18
N VAL A 52 -13.11 -31.01 2.93
CA VAL A 52 -14.24 -30.08 3.00
C VAL A 52 -14.52 -29.44 1.65
N GLU A 53 -13.47 -28.98 0.95
CA GLU A 53 -13.59 -28.36 -0.37
C GLU A 53 -14.12 -29.34 -1.42
N HIS A 54 -13.63 -30.59 -1.43
CA HIS A 54 -14.11 -31.63 -2.34
C HIS A 54 -15.58 -32.04 -2.06
N ARG A 55 -16.04 -31.98 -0.79
CA ARG A 55 -17.45 -32.21 -0.44
C ARG A 55 -18.36 -31.05 -0.80
N GLN A 56 -17.86 -29.81 -0.71
CA GLN A 56 -18.60 -28.62 -1.13
C GLN A 56 -18.76 -28.54 -2.65
N THR A 57 -17.79 -29.05 -3.42
CA THR A 57 -17.87 -29.12 -4.89
C THR A 57 -18.74 -30.29 -5.36
N THR A 58 -18.65 -31.46 -4.72
CA THR A 58 -19.51 -32.63 -5.07
C THR A 58 -20.95 -32.51 -4.59
N GLY A 59 -21.21 -31.79 -3.49
CA GLY A 59 -22.57 -31.52 -2.97
C GLY A 59 -23.38 -30.52 -3.81
N LYS A 60 -22.76 -29.79 -4.75
CA LYS A 60 -23.44 -28.78 -5.58
C LYS A 60 -23.96 -29.31 -6.92
N SER A 61 -23.71 -30.59 -7.22
CA SER A 61 -24.12 -31.25 -8.48
C SER A 61 -25.19 -32.34 -8.31
N ALA A 62 -25.77 -32.49 -7.11
CA ALA A 62 -26.72 -33.57 -6.81
C ALA A 62 -28.11 -33.10 -6.30
N GLN A 63 -28.47 -31.82 -6.42
CA GLN A 63 -29.81 -31.33 -6.06
C GLN A 63 -30.43 -30.50 -7.19
N ALA A 64 -30.83 -31.22 -8.23
CA ALA A 64 -31.81 -30.78 -9.22
C ALA A 64 -32.81 -31.93 -9.46
N ASN A 65 -33.57 -32.31 -8.43
CA ASN A 65 -34.96 -32.73 -8.61
C ASN A 65 -35.70 -32.75 -7.26
N GLU A 66 -36.96 -32.30 -7.34
CA GLU A 66 -38.06 -32.34 -6.36
C GLU A 66 -38.19 -31.24 -5.27
N SER A 67 -39.39 -30.66 -5.26
CA SER A 67 -40.06 -29.73 -4.32
C SER A 67 -41.39 -30.38 -3.89
N PRO A 68 -42.20 -29.84 -2.95
CA PRO A 68 -41.93 -29.11 -1.70
C PRO A 68 -42.83 -29.51 -0.46
N GLN A 69 -42.45 -28.96 0.73
CA GLN A 69 -43.24 -28.55 1.93
C GLN A 69 -43.64 -29.57 3.05
N PRO A 70 -43.99 -29.10 4.29
CA PRO A 70 -43.42 -28.08 5.21
C PRO A 70 -43.04 -28.70 6.60
N THR A 71 -42.40 -28.03 7.58
CA THR A 71 -43.05 -27.33 8.72
C THR A 71 -42.00 -26.78 9.73
N GLU A 72 -42.31 -25.58 10.25
CA GLU A 72 -41.96 -24.92 11.53
C GLU A 72 -40.54 -24.42 11.90
N SER A 73 -40.52 -23.10 12.18
CA SER A 73 -39.51 -22.33 12.93
C SER A 73 -39.82 -22.36 14.44
N PRO A 74 -38.86 -22.05 15.33
CA PRO A 74 -38.74 -20.65 15.78
C PRO A 74 -37.30 -20.14 16.07
N GLN A 75 -37.13 -18.82 15.91
CA GLN A 75 -36.00 -17.94 16.28
C GLN A 75 -36.09 -17.51 17.78
N PRO A 76 -35.24 -16.59 18.32
CA PRO A 76 -33.76 -16.53 18.39
C PRO A 76 -33.28 -16.16 19.83
N THR A 77 -31.98 -16.19 20.17
CA THR A 77 -31.34 -15.13 21.00
C THR A 77 -29.82 -15.30 21.25
N LYS A 78 -29.13 -14.15 21.12
CA LYS A 78 -27.98 -13.61 21.89
C LYS A 78 -26.55 -14.12 21.65
N SER A 79 -25.76 -13.20 21.09
CA SER A 79 -24.30 -13.06 21.09
C SER A 79 -23.70 -12.89 22.50
N PRO A 80 -22.40 -13.18 22.68
CA PRO A 80 -21.53 -12.18 23.36
C PRO A 80 -20.12 -12.00 22.78
N GLN A 81 -19.77 -10.71 22.65
CA GLN A 81 -18.54 -9.97 23.01
C GLN A 81 -17.11 -10.57 22.91
N ARG A 82 -16.33 -9.85 22.08
CA ARG A 82 -14.96 -9.30 22.22
C ARG A 82 -14.27 -9.37 23.60
N ILE A 83 -13.04 -9.90 23.63
CA ILE A 83 -11.92 -9.61 24.55
C ILE A 83 -10.63 -9.77 23.71
N GLU A 84 -9.94 -8.68 23.31
CA GLU A 84 -8.81 -7.99 23.97
C GLU A 84 -7.49 -8.78 23.94
N SER A 85 -6.50 -8.21 23.22
CA SER A 85 -5.13 -8.73 23.05
C SER A 85 -4.18 -8.05 24.03
N PRO A 86 -3.23 -8.77 24.65
CA PRO A 86 -2.05 -8.16 25.25
C PRO A 86 -0.82 -8.22 24.35
N GLN A 87 0.10 -7.32 24.68
CA GLN A 87 1.32 -6.83 24.04
C GLN A 87 2.53 -7.81 23.97
N PRO A 88 3.61 -7.44 23.24
CA PRO A 88 4.70 -8.33 22.84
C PRO A 88 5.82 -8.41 23.88
N VAL A 89 6.48 -9.56 23.95
CA VAL A 89 7.70 -9.80 24.75
C VAL A 89 8.89 -9.88 23.79
N GLU A 90 9.97 -9.21 24.20
CA GLU A 90 11.30 -9.11 23.61
C GLU A 90 11.96 -10.48 23.36
N ASP A 91 12.81 -10.53 22.33
CA ASP A 91 13.73 -11.64 22.06
C ASP A 91 15.18 -11.10 22.03
N PRO A 92 16.13 -11.65 22.81
CA PRO A 92 17.55 -11.30 22.74
C PRO A 92 18.41 -12.36 21.99
N GLN A 93 19.46 -11.86 21.32
CA GLN A 93 20.69 -12.54 20.82
C GLN A 93 20.53 -13.42 19.57
N ARG A 94 21.04 -13.05 18.38
CA ARG A 94 22.45 -12.83 17.92
C ARG A 94 23.41 -13.96 18.31
N VAL A 95 23.72 -14.82 17.34
CA VAL A 95 24.95 -15.63 17.28
C VAL A 95 25.66 -15.36 15.95
N GLU A 96 26.88 -14.85 16.08
CA GLU A 96 28.00 -14.69 15.14
C GLU A 96 28.48 -16.05 14.59
N SER A 97 28.82 -16.25 13.31
CA SER A 97 30.08 -15.91 12.58
C SER A 97 30.49 -17.14 11.74
N PRO A 98 31.50 -17.17 10.83
CA PRO A 98 32.27 -16.09 10.16
C PRO A 98 32.54 -16.32 8.63
N GLU A 99 33.14 -15.31 8.00
CA GLU A 99 33.93 -15.32 6.73
C GLU A 99 35.46 -15.34 7.06
N PRO A 100 36.44 -15.22 6.12
CA PRO A 100 36.69 -15.88 4.82
C PRO A 100 38.18 -16.33 4.66
N VAL A 101 38.56 -17.10 3.62
CA VAL A 101 39.96 -17.15 3.10
C VAL A 101 40.01 -17.35 1.57
N HIS A 102 40.96 -16.61 0.97
CA HIS A 102 41.34 -16.33 -0.42
C HIS A 102 41.73 -17.48 -1.38
N GLY A 103 41.56 -17.14 -2.68
CA GLY A 103 42.58 -17.22 -3.76
C GLY A 103 42.43 -18.38 -4.76
N GLU A 104 42.73 -18.27 -6.06
CA GLU A 104 43.14 -17.20 -6.97
C GLU A 104 43.20 -17.79 -8.41
N GLN A 105 42.92 -16.96 -9.44
CA GLN A 105 43.27 -17.08 -10.88
C GLN A 105 42.72 -18.22 -11.76
N ALA A 106 41.99 -17.86 -12.83
CA ALA A 106 42.59 -17.72 -14.17
C ALA A 106 41.57 -17.17 -15.21
N GLN A 107 42.11 -16.29 -16.05
CA GLN A 107 41.50 -15.56 -17.17
C GLN A 107 40.93 -16.49 -18.27
N THR A 108 39.98 -16.01 -19.08
CA THR A 108 40.22 -15.67 -20.51
C THR A 108 38.93 -15.11 -21.12
N ALA A 109 39.07 -13.97 -21.79
CA ALA A 109 38.05 -13.27 -22.55
C ALA A 109 37.64 -14.03 -23.81
N LEU A 110 36.38 -13.92 -24.21
CA LEU A 110 35.93 -14.23 -25.56
C LEU A 110 35.07 -13.07 -26.06
N GLU A 111 35.69 -12.31 -26.95
CA GLU A 111 35.06 -11.40 -27.90
C GLU A 111 34.06 -12.19 -28.75
N ILE A 112 32.85 -11.66 -28.92
CA ILE A 112 31.91 -12.11 -29.95
C ILE A 112 31.73 -10.92 -30.89
N ASP A 113 32.36 -11.01 -32.06
CA ASP A 113 31.96 -10.22 -33.22
C ASP A 113 31.18 -11.10 -34.20
N THR A 114 30.31 -10.39 -34.87
CA THR A 114 29.14 -10.69 -35.68
C THR A 114 29.43 -11.40 -37.02
N ASN A 115 28.36 -11.95 -37.59
CA ASN A 115 28.21 -12.38 -38.99
C ASN A 115 29.01 -13.60 -39.47
N ALA A 116 28.30 -14.71 -39.71
CA ALA A 116 28.29 -15.40 -41.01
C ALA A 116 27.42 -16.66 -40.93
N LEU A 117 26.12 -16.48 -41.20
CA LEU A 117 25.32 -17.53 -41.83
C LEU A 117 25.77 -17.65 -43.29
N ASP A 118 25.81 -18.90 -43.76
CA ASP A 118 25.87 -19.33 -45.16
C ASP A 118 27.25 -19.52 -45.80
N ARG A 119 27.67 -20.79 -45.87
CA ARG A 119 28.25 -21.40 -47.09
C ARG A 119 28.29 -22.92 -46.94
N GLY A 120 27.46 -23.61 -47.72
CA GLY A 120 27.51 -25.04 -47.89
C GLY A 120 28.73 -25.52 -48.70
N SER A 121 29.15 -26.76 -48.45
CA SER A 121 29.30 -27.84 -49.43
C SER A 121 30.44 -28.79 -49.05
N GLN A 122 30.06 -30.04 -48.81
CA GLN A 122 30.72 -31.29 -49.23
C GLN A 122 32.25 -31.39 -49.15
N HIS A 123 32.74 -32.20 -48.21
CA HIS A 123 33.70 -33.25 -48.53
C HIS A 123 33.41 -34.49 -47.67
N GLY A 124 33.08 -35.59 -48.36
CA GLY A 124 33.02 -36.91 -47.75
C GLY A 124 34.40 -37.55 -47.71
N THR A 125 34.66 -38.28 -46.63
CA THR A 125 35.56 -39.45 -46.64
C THR A 125 34.89 -40.54 -45.83
N ALA A 126 34.56 -41.61 -46.54
CA ALA A 126 33.96 -42.82 -46.03
C ALA A 126 34.94 -43.62 -45.16
N THR A 127 34.45 -44.17 -44.05
CA THR A 127 35.00 -45.38 -43.44
C THR A 127 33.86 -46.32 -43.11
N ALA A 128 34.00 -47.55 -43.60
CA ALA A 128 33.01 -48.60 -43.69
C ALA A 128 32.57 -49.18 -42.34
N VAL A 129 31.27 -49.47 -42.22
CA VAL A 129 30.74 -50.52 -41.34
C VAL A 129 29.78 -51.38 -42.16
N MET A 130 29.89 -52.69 -41.93
CA MET A 130 29.25 -53.80 -42.64
C MET A 130 27.71 -53.72 -42.74
N PRO A 131 27.10 -54.33 -43.76
CA PRO A 131 25.67 -54.30 -43.97
C PRO A 131 24.96 -55.25 -43.01
N ILE A 132 24.00 -54.72 -42.26
CA ILE A 132 22.90 -55.52 -41.70
C ILE A 132 21.86 -55.60 -42.82
N GLU A 133 21.50 -56.82 -43.22
CA GLU A 133 20.34 -57.06 -44.09
C GLU A 133 19.09 -56.45 -43.45
N VAL A 134 18.64 -55.33 -44.00
CA VAL A 134 17.30 -54.80 -43.76
C VAL A 134 16.43 -55.29 -44.92
N SER A 135 15.48 -56.15 -44.56
CA SER A 135 14.38 -56.62 -45.39
C SER A 135 13.67 -55.45 -46.10
N PRO A 136 13.23 -55.59 -47.36
CA PRO A 136 12.64 -54.50 -48.14
C PRO A 136 11.23 -54.17 -47.62
N GLY A 137 11.16 -53.33 -46.59
CA GLY A 137 9.90 -52.88 -45.98
C GLY A 137 9.91 -51.45 -45.42
N ASP A 138 11.06 -50.92 -45.00
CA ASP A 138 11.09 -49.70 -44.16
C ASP A 138 11.71 -48.44 -44.80
N ALA A 139 12.16 -48.49 -46.06
CA ALA A 139 12.81 -47.35 -46.71
C ALA A 139 11.87 -46.15 -46.96
N ALA A 140 10.55 -46.37 -47.05
CA ALA A 140 9.57 -45.29 -47.25
C ALA A 140 9.15 -44.59 -45.94
N ALA A 141 9.40 -45.20 -44.78
CA ALA A 141 8.99 -44.64 -43.48
C ALA A 141 10.02 -43.68 -42.88
N GLY A 142 11.32 -43.89 -43.15
CA GLY A 142 12.40 -43.03 -42.65
C GLY A 142 12.48 -41.65 -43.30
N GLU A 143 12.18 -41.54 -44.60
CA GLU A 143 12.16 -40.25 -45.32
C GLU A 143 10.97 -39.37 -44.90
N VAL A 144 9.83 -39.99 -44.60
CA VAL A 144 8.64 -39.26 -44.10
C VAL A 144 8.86 -38.79 -42.67
N HIS A 145 9.50 -39.58 -41.80
CA HIS A 145 9.76 -39.18 -40.42
C HIS A 145 10.79 -38.04 -40.32
N GLY A 146 11.83 -38.06 -41.15
CA GLY A 146 12.83 -36.97 -41.22
C GLY A 146 12.26 -35.66 -41.82
N ALA A 147 11.34 -35.75 -42.78
CA ALA A 147 10.66 -34.58 -43.34
C ALA A 147 9.70 -33.93 -42.32
N VAL A 148 9.01 -34.73 -41.50
CA VAL A 148 8.14 -34.23 -40.42
C VAL A 148 8.96 -33.56 -39.32
N GLU A 149 10.06 -34.16 -38.85
CA GLU A 149 10.95 -33.53 -37.85
C GLU A 149 11.59 -32.24 -38.37
N ALA A 150 11.99 -32.19 -39.65
CA ALA A 150 12.52 -30.98 -40.27
C ALA A 150 11.46 -29.88 -40.37
N GLN A 151 10.22 -30.23 -40.65
CA GLN A 151 9.08 -29.31 -40.71
C GLN A 151 8.69 -28.79 -39.32
N GLU A 152 8.73 -29.63 -38.28
CA GLU A 152 8.51 -29.24 -36.89
C GLU A 152 9.61 -28.29 -36.39
N ARG A 153 10.88 -28.55 -36.71
CA ARG A 153 11.99 -27.64 -36.39
C ARG A 153 11.85 -26.30 -37.12
N ALA A 154 11.52 -26.31 -38.41
CA ALA A 154 11.29 -25.08 -39.17
C ALA A 154 10.09 -24.27 -38.63
N ALA A 155 9.04 -24.95 -38.17
CA ALA A 155 7.90 -24.29 -37.53
C ALA A 155 8.27 -23.66 -36.17
N ALA A 156 9.05 -24.37 -35.34
CA ALA A 156 9.55 -23.86 -34.06
C ALA A 156 10.51 -22.67 -34.25
N GLU A 157 11.38 -22.71 -35.27
CA GLU A 157 12.26 -21.61 -35.65
C GLU A 157 11.47 -20.39 -36.14
N ALA A 158 10.44 -20.60 -36.97
CA ALA A 158 9.57 -19.53 -37.43
C ALA A 158 8.80 -18.87 -36.27
N GLU A 159 8.37 -19.65 -35.28
CA GLU A 159 7.72 -19.13 -34.07
C GLU A 159 8.71 -18.36 -33.19
N ARG A 160 9.94 -18.86 -33.03
CA ARG A 160 11.02 -18.15 -32.35
C ARG A 160 11.33 -16.81 -33.02
N GLN A 161 11.33 -16.77 -34.35
CA GLN A 161 11.54 -15.53 -35.09
C GLN A 161 10.43 -14.51 -34.82
N LYS A 162 9.16 -14.94 -34.77
CA LYS A 162 8.04 -14.05 -34.41
C LYS A 162 8.20 -13.44 -33.03
N ARG A 163 8.69 -14.20 -32.04
CA ARG A 163 8.98 -13.67 -30.69
C ARG A 163 10.06 -12.60 -30.72
N ILE A 164 11.14 -12.83 -31.46
CA ILE A 164 12.23 -11.86 -31.61
C ILE A 164 11.75 -10.59 -32.31
N ASP A 165 10.95 -10.74 -33.37
CA ASP A 165 10.40 -9.62 -34.12
C ASP A 165 9.47 -8.76 -33.25
N GLU A 166 8.63 -9.40 -32.44
CA GLU A 166 7.73 -8.69 -31.51
C GLU A 166 8.49 -8.02 -30.35
N TYR A 167 9.54 -8.66 -29.83
CA TYR A 167 10.45 -8.05 -28.84
C TYR A 167 11.06 -6.76 -29.38
N HIS A 168 11.62 -6.80 -30.60
CA HIS A 168 12.20 -5.61 -31.22
C HIS A 168 11.14 -4.54 -31.50
N ARG A 169 9.94 -4.93 -31.92
CA ARG A 169 8.83 -4.01 -32.13
C ARG A 169 8.45 -3.29 -30.83
N ALA A 170 8.37 -4.00 -29.71
CA ALA A 170 8.06 -3.44 -28.41
C ALA A 170 9.13 -2.43 -27.97
N LEU A 171 10.42 -2.77 -28.11
CA LEU A 171 11.52 -1.84 -27.78
C LEU A 171 11.54 -0.59 -28.68
N GLN A 172 11.25 -0.73 -29.97
CA GLN A 172 11.10 0.44 -30.85
C GLN A 172 9.96 1.37 -30.40
N GLN A 173 8.89 0.80 -29.83
CA GLN A 173 7.79 1.60 -29.29
C GLN A 173 8.19 2.31 -27.98
N VAL A 174 9.00 1.66 -27.13
CA VAL A 174 9.63 2.28 -25.95
C VAL A 174 10.47 3.48 -26.38
N GLU A 175 11.37 3.32 -27.35
CA GLU A 175 12.20 4.41 -27.84
C GLU A 175 11.37 5.60 -28.36
N ARG A 176 10.29 5.33 -29.10
CA ARG A 176 9.38 6.39 -29.59
C ARG A 176 8.67 7.10 -28.43
N ALA A 177 8.25 6.38 -27.40
CA ALA A 177 7.64 6.98 -26.22
C ALA A 177 8.64 7.88 -25.46
N LEU A 178 9.91 7.46 -25.37
CA LEU A 178 10.99 8.23 -24.75
C LEU A 178 11.36 9.51 -25.52
N GLN A 179 11.06 9.60 -26.81
CA GLN A 179 11.29 10.82 -27.60
C GLN A 179 10.27 11.94 -27.31
N ASN A 180 9.14 11.62 -26.66
CA ASN A 180 8.08 12.59 -26.39
C ASN A 180 7.98 12.92 -24.89
N ASP A 181 8.71 13.95 -24.46
CA ASP A 181 8.78 14.42 -23.06
C ASP A 181 7.42 14.55 -22.35
N ARG A 182 6.34 14.88 -23.08
CA ARG A 182 5.00 15.07 -22.51
C ARG A 182 4.27 13.77 -22.20
N GLN A 183 4.60 12.70 -22.93
CA GLN A 183 3.95 11.41 -22.81
C GLN A 183 4.70 10.46 -21.88
N ILE A 184 5.99 10.73 -21.62
CA ILE A 184 6.81 9.93 -20.72
C ILE A 184 6.08 9.72 -19.40
N SER A 185 5.60 10.77 -18.72
CA SER A 185 4.96 10.68 -17.39
C SER A 185 3.58 10.01 -17.36
N VAL A 186 2.98 9.71 -18.53
CA VAL A 186 1.61 9.20 -18.64
C VAL A 186 1.64 7.67 -18.68
N GLU A 187 1.03 7.03 -17.67
CA GLU A 187 0.96 5.57 -17.54
C GLU A 187 0.31 4.88 -18.76
N GLU A 188 -0.76 5.47 -19.32
CA GLU A 188 -1.45 4.93 -20.51
C GLU A 188 -0.52 4.74 -21.71
N THR A 189 0.56 5.53 -21.82
CA THR A 189 1.56 5.42 -22.88
C THR A 189 2.31 4.09 -22.81
N TRP A 190 2.40 3.46 -21.64
CA TRP A 190 3.20 2.27 -21.36
C TRP A 190 2.39 0.97 -21.32
N HIS A 191 1.06 1.04 -21.40
CA HIS A 191 0.19 -0.15 -21.34
C HIS A 191 0.46 -1.17 -22.45
N PHE A 192 0.98 -0.75 -23.59
CA PHE A 192 1.33 -1.66 -24.69
C PHE A 192 2.33 -2.73 -24.28
N LEU A 193 3.16 -2.49 -23.25
CA LEU A 193 4.10 -3.49 -22.73
C LEU A 193 3.38 -4.73 -22.19
N ALA A 194 2.27 -4.51 -21.47
CA ALA A 194 1.44 -5.58 -20.92
C ALA A 194 0.54 -6.25 -21.97
N GLU A 195 0.33 -5.62 -23.12
CA GLU A 195 -0.48 -6.14 -24.22
C GLU A 195 0.31 -6.97 -25.24
N THR A 196 1.62 -7.15 -25.03
CA THR A 196 2.45 -7.94 -25.95
C THR A 196 2.02 -9.42 -25.97
N PRO A 197 1.91 -10.06 -27.15
CA PRO A 197 1.37 -11.42 -27.28
C PRO A 197 2.06 -12.49 -26.44
N TYR A 198 3.37 -12.32 -26.20
CA TYR A 198 4.24 -13.30 -25.53
C TYR A 198 4.55 -12.91 -24.07
N ILE A 199 3.85 -11.94 -23.48
CA ILE A 199 4.14 -11.41 -22.14
C ILE A 199 4.07 -12.45 -21.01
N LEU A 200 3.33 -13.54 -21.21
CA LEU A 200 3.16 -14.64 -20.26
C LEU A 200 4.28 -15.69 -20.35
N GLU A 201 5.16 -15.61 -21.35
CA GLU A 201 6.32 -16.49 -21.46
C GLU A 201 7.48 -15.90 -20.63
N ASP A 202 7.98 -16.65 -19.66
CA ASP A 202 9.00 -16.17 -18.70
C ASP A 202 10.26 -15.61 -19.39
N GLU A 203 10.77 -16.30 -20.41
CA GLU A 203 11.98 -15.88 -21.14
C GLU A 203 11.74 -14.58 -21.92
N TYR A 204 10.57 -14.43 -22.56
CA TYR A 204 10.21 -13.22 -23.29
C TYR A 204 9.98 -12.05 -22.33
N ASN A 205 9.23 -12.27 -21.24
CA ASN A 205 8.95 -11.27 -20.22
C ASN A 205 10.26 -10.72 -19.61
N TRP A 206 11.18 -11.62 -19.24
CA TRP A 206 12.48 -11.25 -18.70
C TRP A 206 13.30 -10.42 -19.69
N ASN A 207 13.45 -10.89 -20.93
CA ASN A 207 14.25 -10.19 -21.94
C ASN A 207 13.66 -8.82 -22.29
N LEU A 208 12.34 -8.72 -22.40
CA LEU A 208 11.64 -7.45 -22.61
C LEU A 208 11.85 -6.52 -21.41
N GLY A 209 11.67 -7.02 -20.19
CA GLY A 209 11.86 -6.26 -18.96
C GLY A 209 13.28 -5.71 -18.82
N LEU A 210 14.29 -6.53 -19.12
CA LEU A 210 15.69 -6.12 -19.11
C LEU A 210 15.98 -5.06 -20.18
N GLY A 211 15.43 -5.24 -21.40
CA GLY A 211 15.55 -4.27 -22.47
C GLY A 211 14.92 -2.92 -22.09
N VAL A 212 13.70 -2.92 -21.56
CA VAL A 212 13.01 -1.69 -21.10
C VAL A 212 13.82 -1.01 -19.98
N PHE A 213 14.30 -1.78 -19.01
CA PHE A 213 15.12 -1.28 -17.91
C PHE A 213 16.36 -0.54 -18.41
N GLU A 214 17.10 -1.15 -19.35
CA GLU A 214 18.29 -0.55 -19.93
C GLU A 214 17.99 0.76 -20.66
N HIS A 215 16.91 0.82 -21.45
CA HIS A 215 16.50 2.04 -22.15
C HIS A 215 16.14 3.17 -21.17
N PHE A 216 15.44 2.83 -20.08
CA PHE A 216 15.10 3.80 -19.04
C PHE A 216 16.33 4.30 -18.29
N ALA A 217 17.24 3.40 -17.92
CA ALA A 217 18.48 3.74 -17.23
C ALA A 217 19.34 4.70 -18.07
N ARG A 218 19.54 4.36 -19.35
CA ARG A 218 20.28 5.21 -20.29
C ARG A 218 19.62 6.57 -20.49
N PHE A 219 18.28 6.61 -20.60
CA PHE A 219 17.54 7.86 -20.73
C PHE A 219 17.74 8.78 -19.50
N ASN A 220 17.60 8.22 -18.29
CA ASN A 220 17.79 8.96 -17.04
C ASN A 220 19.24 9.43 -16.84
N GLN A 221 20.22 8.62 -17.23
CA GLN A 221 21.65 8.98 -17.17
C GLN A 221 21.98 10.12 -18.14
N GLN A 222 21.52 10.05 -19.40
CA GLN A 222 21.71 11.13 -20.39
C GLN A 222 21.04 12.45 -19.96
N ALA A 223 19.89 12.38 -19.27
CA ALA A 223 19.24 13.55 -18.71
C ALA A 223 20.06 14.18 -17.56
N ALA A 224 20.81 13.38 -16.79
CA ALA A 224 21.68 13.84 -15.72
C ALA A 224 22.91 14.60 -16.25
N GLU A 225 23.51 14.12 -17.34
CA GLU A 225 24.73 14.69 -17.94
C GLU A 225 24.50 16.04 -18.66
N LYS A 226 23.34 16.23 -19.31
CA LYS A 226 23.04 17.45 -20.09
C LYS A 226 22.73 18.70 -19.26
N GLY A 227 22.55 18.57 -17.94
CA GLY A 227 22.02 19.65 -17.12
C GLY A 227 23.06 20.54 -16.44
N ARG A 228 23.70 21.46 -17.16
CA ARG A 228 24.53 22.52 -16.54
C ARG A 228 23.76 23.81 -16.18
N LYS A 229 22.44 23.89 -16.41
CA LYS A 229 21.57 24.99 -15.95
C LYS A 229 20.17 24.48 -15.62
N HIS A 230 19.61 24.91 -14.48
CA HIS A 230 18.27 24.59 -13.99
C HIS A 230 17.17 24.95 -15.01
N LYS A 231 16.82 24.02 -15.89
CA LYS A 231 15.56 24.03 -16.64
C LYS A 231 15.23 22.59 -17.00
N TYR A 232 14.17 22.06 -16.37
CA TYR A 232 13.49 20.78 -16.62
C TYR A 232 14.32 19.68 -17.30
N ARG A 233 14.75 18.68 -16.52
CA ARG A 233 15.35 17.44 -17.04
C ARG A 233 14.22 16.41 -17.19
N PRO A 234 13.87 15.95 -18.40
CA PRO A 234 12.91 14.86 -18.55
C PRO A 234 13.54 13.60 -17.95
N GLN A 235 12.87 12.99 -16.99
CA GLN A 235 13.27 11.73 -16.36
C GLN A 235 12.05 10.83 -16.29
N ILE A 236 12.26 9.52 -16.31
CA ILE A 236 11.20 8.55 -16.07
C ILE A 236 10.70 8.74 -14.65
N THR A 237 9.41 9.02 -14.50
CA THR A 237 8.80 9.29 -13.20
C THR A 237 8.61 7.99 -12.41
N ALA A 238 8.67 8.06 -11.08
CA ALA A 238 8.66 6.91 -10.19
C ALA A 238 7.38 6.05 -10.29
N ASN A 239 6.24 6.62 -10.69
CA ASN A 239 5.02 5.88 -10.99
C ASN A 239 5.21 4.87 -12.14
N ILE A 240 5.98 5.23 -13.18
CA ILE A 240 6.22 4.37 -14.33
C ILE A 240 7.25 3.31 -13.97
N LEU A 241 8.30 3.69 -13.24
CA LEU A 241 9.27 2.72 -12.73
C LEU A 241 8.57 1.67 -11.87
N THR A 242 7.65 2.09 -11.00
CA THR A 242 6.81 1.18 -10.19
C THR A 242 5.90 0.31 -11.05
N TYR A 243 5.28 0.87 -12.10
CA TYR A 243 4.45 0.10 -13.03
C TYR A 243 5.26 -0.99 -13.74
N CYS A 244 6.44 -0.64 -14.27
CA CYS A 244 7.32 -1.60 -14.93
C CYS A 244 7.92 -2.62 -13.96
N ASP A 245 8.23 -2.22 -12.72
CA ASP A 245 8.68 -3.13 -11.67
C ASP A 245 7.60 -4.16 -11.33
N GLN A 246 6.32 -3.76 -11.29
CA GLN A 246 5.21 -4.69 -11.10
C GLN A 246 5.00 -5.64 -12.30
N LEU A 247 5.33 -5.19 -13.51
CA LEU A 247 5.16 -5.98 -14.74
C LEU A 247 6.30 -6.98 -14.97
N PHE A 248 7.52 -6.63 -14.58
CA PHE A 248 8.74 -7.38 -14.90
C PHE A 248 9.52 -7.89 -13.67
N ASP A 249 9.08 -7.54 -12.45
CA ASP A 249 9.72 -7.93 -11.18
C ASP A 249 11.23 -7.59 -11.12
N TRP A 250 11.58 -6.33 -11.42
CA TRP A 250 12.97 -5.88 -11.41
C TRP A 250 13.57 -5.91 -10.00
N SER A 251 12.80 -5.48 -8.99
CA SER A 251 13.18 -5.46 -7.59
C SER A 251 13.45 -6.87 -7.05
N GLY A 252 12.61 -7.85 -7.41
CA GLY A 252 12.81 -9.26 -7.06
C GLY A 252 14.06 -9.85 -7.72
N ASN A 253 14.37 -9.41 -8.93
CA ASN A 253 15.50 -9.91 -9.74
C ASN A 253 16.72 -8.99 -9.76
N ARG A 254 16.86 -8.12 -8.75
CA ARG A 254 17.94 -7.14 -8.64
C ARG A 254 19.33 -7.72 -8.89
N ALA A 255 19.64 -8.86 -8.26
CA ALA A 255 20.94 -9.52 -8.41
C ALA A 255 21.22 -10.02 -9.84
N HIS A 256 20.19 -10.33 -10.62
CA HIS A 256 20.35 -10.71 -12.02
C HIS A 256 20.57 -9.48 -12.92
N ILE A 257 19.91 -8.36 -12.62
CA ILE A 257 20.07 -7.10 -13.36
C ILE A 257 21.51 -6.57 -13.21
N TYR A 258 22.07 -6.55 -11.99
CA TYR A 258 23.48 -6.16 -11.77
C TYR A 258 24.51 -7.08 -12.44
N ARG A 259 24.14 -8.33 -12.76
CA ARG A 259 25.03 -9.22 -13.53
C ARG A 259 24.92 -9.00 -15.03
N ALA A 260 23.79 -8.49 -15.50
CA ALA A 260 23.49 -8.33 -16.92
C ALA A 260 23.81 -6.93 -17.45
N LEU A 261 23.76 -5.91 -16.59
CA LEU A 261 23.98 -4.50 -16.93
C LEU A 261 25.09 -3.90 -16.06
N ASP A 262 25.63 -2.77 -16.51
CA ASP A 262 26.60 -1.98 -15.74
C ASP A 262 25.98 -1.48 -14.43
N ASP A 263 26.74 -1.54 -13.33
CA ASP A 263 26.30 -1.15 -12.00
C ASP A 263 25.74 0.29 -11.98
N SER A 264 26.36 1.22 -12.72
CA SER A 264 25.91 2.63 -12.76
C SER A 264 24.53 2.81 -13.41
N LEU A 265 24.19 1.97 -14.39
CA LEU A 265 22.88 1.97 -15.03
C LEU A 265 21.83 1.37 -14.10
N ALA A 266 22.17 0.27 -13.42
CA ALA A 266 21.29 -0.38 -12.45
C ALA A 266 20.96 0.55 -11.27
N ASP A 267 21.98 1.19 -10.69
CA ASP A 267 21.83 2.15 -9.60
C ASP A 267 20.86 3.29 -9.97
N THR A 268 20.95 3.81 -11.20
CA THR A 268 20.11 4.92 -11.69
C THR A 268 18.61 4.65 -11.53
N ILE A 269 18.18 3.40 -11.77
CA ILE A 269 16.77 3.01 -11.66
C ILE A 269 16.44 2.52 -10.24
N PHE A 270 17.31 1.74 -9.62
CA PHE A 270 17.04 1.21 -8.28
C PHE A 270 17.07 2.26 -7.18
N ASP A 271 17.86 3.32 -7.32
CA ASP A 271 17.80 4.48 -6.42
C ASP A 271 16.48 5.24 -6.59
N ALA A 272 16.01 5.41 -7.83
CA ALA A 272 14.73 6.05 -8.13
C ALA A 272 13.54 5.24 -7.59
N LEU A 273 13.62 3.91 -7.60
CA LEU A 273 12.60 3.02 -7.02
C LEU A 273 12.59 3.05 -5.48
N GLN A 274 13.74 3.25 -4.83
CA GLN A 274 13.84 3.29 -3.36
C GLN A 274 13.27 4.57 -2.74
N LEU A 275 13.29 5.69 -3.47
CA LEU A 275 12.80 6.99 -2.98
C LEU A 275 11.28 7.02 -2.73
N ASP A 276 10.52 6.08 -3.29
CA ASP A 276 9.06 6.02 -3.24
C ASP A 276 8.50 4.83 -2.44
N THR A 277 9.28 4.19 -1.56
CA THR A 277 8.75 3.21 -0.60
C THR A 277 8.38 3.87 0.74
N PRO A 278 7.13 4.33 0.95
CA PRO A 278 6.65 4.60 2.30
C PRO A 278 6.40 3.25 2.98
N ASP A 279 7.29 2.87 3.89
CA ASP A 279 7.15 1.89 4.99
C ASP A 279 5.78 1.16 5.08
N ALA A 280 5.50 0.28 4.11
CA ALA A 280 4.24 -0.44 3.99
C ALA A 280 4.54 -1.91 3.74
N ASP A 281 4.16 -2.72 4.72
CA ASP A 281 4.28 -4.17 4.79
C ASP A 281 3.81 -4.88 3.48
N PRO A 282 4.69 -5.59 2.77
CA PRO A 282 4.44 -6.18 1.45
C PRO A 282 3.39 -7.31 1.45
N LEU A 283 2.91 -7.75 2.62
CA LEU A 283 1.89 -8.80 2.72
C LEU A 283 0.45 -8.28 2.69
N GLN A 284 0.23 -6.97 2.60
CA GLN A 284 -1.10 -6.37 2.69
C GLN A 284 -1.98 -6.64 1.44
N GLY A 285 -1.38 -6.92 0.27
CA GLY A 285 -2.10 -7.20 -0.98
C GLY A 285 -2.67 -8.62 -1.09
N VAL A 286 -2.13 -9.59 -0.34
CA VAL A 286 -2.52 -11.01 -0.45
C VAL A 286 -3.85 -11.30 0.28
N ARG A 287 -4.33 -10.38 1.13
CA ARG A 287 -5.66 -10.49 1.78
C ARG A 287 -6.68 -9.64 1.03
N GLY A 288 -7.19 -10.24 -0.05
CA GLY A 288 -8.09 -9.61 -1.00
C GLY A 288 -9.30 -8.86 -0.43
N GLY A 289 -9.71 -7.86 -1.20
CA GLY A 289 -11.06 -7.31 -1.22
C GLY A 289 -11.26 -6.06 -0.37
N ARG A 290 -10.77 -4.90 -0.85
CA ARG A 290 -11.48 -3.62 -0.69
C ARG A 290 -10.93 -2.57 -1.64
N GLU A 291 -11.86 -1.83 -2.26
CA GLU A 291 -11.61 -0.72 -3.18
C GLU A 291 -10.49 0.21 -2.68
N LEU A 292 -9.60 0.57 -3.61
CA LEU A 292 -8.61 1.62 -3.44
C LEU A 292 -9.32 2.96 -3.27
N VAL A 293 -9.70 3.30 -2.04
CA VAL A 293 -10.06 4.66 -1.68
C VAL A 293 -8.78 5.48 -1.87
N LYS A 294 -8.75 6.26 -2.96
CA LYS A 294 -7.70 7.23 -3.29
C LYS A 294 -7.41 8.06 -2.02
N GLN A 295 -6.35 7.70 -1.29
CA GLN A 295 -6.01 8.40 -0.06
C GLN A 295 -5.60 9.81 -0.45
N LYS A 296 -6.45 10.78 -0.08
CA LYS A 296 -6.17 12.20 -0.25
C LYS A 296 -4.79 12.48 0.33
N ALA A 297 -3.90 13.05 -0.50
CA ALA A 297 -2.52 13.39 -0.14
C ALA A 297 -2.45 13.89 1.31
N ARG A 298 -1.81 13.09 2.16
CA ARG A 298 -1.63 13.41 3.58
C ARG A 298 -0.65 14.56 3.61
N VAL A 299 -1.14 15.77 3.89
CA VAL A 299 -0.28 16.93 4.14
C VAL A 299 0.70 16.51 5.24
N PRO A 300 2.02 16.55 5.02
CA PRO A 300 3.00 16.21 6.05
C PRO A 300 2.74 17.09 7.27
N GLU A 301 2.47 16.49 8.43
CA GLU A 301 2.38 17.24 9.69
C GLU A 301 3.80 17.74 10.01
N GLU A 302 4.05 19.05 9.88
CA GLU A 302 5.30 19.70 10.31
C GLU A 302 5.50 19.40 11.81
N ASN A 303 6.41 18.49 12.16
CA ASN A 303 6.80 18.26 13.56
C ASN A 303 7.83 19.32 13.95
N LEU A 304 7.45 20.19 14.87
CA LEU A 304 8.33 21.23 15.44
C LEU A 304 9.04 20.68 16.68
N ASP A 305 10.26 21.16 16.93
CA ASP A 305 11.07 20.78 18.11
C ASP A 305 10.48 21.33 19.42
N GLU A 306 9.92 22.56 19.36
CA GLU A 306 9.34 23.25 20.51
C GLU A 306 7.94 23.78 20.22
N TYR A 307 7.06 23.69 21.22
CA TYR A 307 5.67 24.15 21.13
C TYR A 307 5.33 25.17 22.23
N TYR A 308 4.82 26.33 21.80
CA TYR A 308 4.33 27.37 22.71
C TYR A 308 2.84 27.19 22.99
N PHE A 309 2.44 27.21 24.27
CA PHE A 309 1.02 27.12 24.64
C PHE A 309 0.30 28.47 24.56
N GLY A 310 -0.98 28.44 24.17
CA GLY A 310 -1.82 29.62 24.11
C GLY A 310 -2.25 30.14 25.48
N HIS A 311 -2.06 31.43 25.72
CA HIS A 311 -2.44 32.09 26.96
C HIS A 311 -3.97 32.20 27.12
N LEU A 312 -4.44 32.23 28.38
CA LEU A 312 -5.86 32.30 28.73
C LEU A 312 -6.57 33.51 28.08
N LEU A 313 -5.97 34.71 28.16
CA LEU A 313 -6.59 35.95 27.68
C LEU A 313 -6.79 35.95 26.16
N ALA A 314 -5.77 35.55 25.40
CA ALA A 314 -5.86 35.47 23.95
C ALA A 314 -6.91 34.45 23.50
N ARG A 315 -7.04 33.34 24.24
CA ARG A 315 -8.09 32.33 23.99
C ARG A 315 -9.48 32.85 24.33
N ALA A 316 -9.64 33.60 25.43
CA ALA A 316 -10.90 34.24 25.77
C ALA A 316 -11.32 35.25 24.69
N PHE A 317 -10.37 36.05 24.20
CA PHE A 317 -10.59 36.97 23.09
C PHE A 317 -11.02 36.24 21.80
N ALA A 318 -10.40 35.10 21.47
CA ALA A 318 -10.83 34.29 20.34
C ALA A 318 -12.27 33.82 20.45
N VAL A 319 -12.70 33.34 21.64
CA VAL A 319 -14.10 32.92 21.87
C VAL A 319 -15.07 34.10 21.71
N LEU A 320 -14.71 35.28 22.21
CA LEU A 320 -15.53 36.48 22.04
C LEU A 320 -15.65 36.88 20.56
N LEU A 321 -14.55 36.83 19.81
CA LEU A 321 -14.55 37.12 18.38
C LEU A 321 -15.42 36.11 17.61
N ASP A 322 -15.30 34.82 17.92
CA ASP A 322 -16.10 33.76 17.29
C ASP A 322 -17.59 33.92 17.59
N LEU A 323 -17.96 34.23 18.84
CA LEU A 323 -19.35 34.50 19.23
C LEU A 323 -19.90 35.73 18.52
N PHE A 324 -19.10 36.80 18.41
CA PHE A 324 -19.47 37.99 17.65
C PHE A 324 -19.74 37.68 16.18
N LEU A 325 -18.86 36.91 15.52
CA LEU A 325 -19.02 36.51 14.12
C LEU A 325 -20.29 35.67 13.90
N ILE A 326 -20.60 34.74 14.81
CA ILE A 326 -21.80 33.91 14.72
C ILE A 326 -23.08 34.75 14.97
N TYR A 327 -23.03 35.65 15.96
CA TYR A 327 -24.16 36.52 16.23
C TYR A 327 -24.46 37.47 15.07
N VAL A 328 -23.43 38.05 14.44
CA VAL A 328 -23.62 38.92 13.27
C VAL A 328 -24.14 38.14 12.06
N SER A 329 -23.64 36.92 11.81
CA SER A 329 -24.02 36.13 10.64
C SER A 329 -25.41 35.50 10.75
N VAL A 330 -25.80 35.00 11.93
CA VAL A 330 -27.05 34.24 12.10
C VAL A 330 -27.92 34.81 13.22
N GLY A 331 -27.31 35.32 14.30
CA GLY A 331 -28.03 35.86 15.46
C GLY A 331 -28.91 37.06 15.10
N LEU A 332 -28.42 38.03 14.33
CA LEU A 332 -29.19 39.20 13.91
C LEU A 332 -30.40 38.82 13.07
N ALA A 333 -30.23 37.94 12.08
CA ALA A 333 -31.34 37.45 11.26
C ALA A 333 -32.38 36.71 12.11
N THR A 334 -31.91 35.88 13.04
CA THR A 334 -32.79 35.14 13.96
C THR A 334 -33.58 36.08 14.86
N SER A 335 -32.95 37.15 15.37
CA SER A 335 -33.63 38.17 16.18
C SER A 335 -34.71 38.89 15.37
N VAL A 336 -34.39 39.31 14.14
CA VAL A 336 -35.37 39.95 13.24
C VAL A 336 -36.56 39.02 12.94
N ILE A 337 -36.32 37.74 12.70
CA ILE A 337 -37.38 36.74 12.48
C ILE A 337 -38.25 36.58 13.73
N MET A 338 -37.64 36.46 14.92
CA MET A 338 -38.37 36.34 16.18
C MET A 338 -39.27 37.56 16.45
N ILE A 339 -38.80 38.77 16.12
CA ILE A 339 -39.57 40.00 16.28
C ILE A 339 -40.69 40.08 15.22
N LYS A 340 -40.37 39.86 13.95
CA LYS A 340 -41.30 40.12 12.83
C LYS A 340 -42.28 38.99 12.53
N VAL A 341 -41.88 37.74 12.77
CA VAL A 341 -42.70 36.56 12.42
C VAL A 341 -43.40 36.01 13.64
N MET A 342 -42.73 35.99 14.80
CA MET A 342 -43.25 35.41 16.04
C MET A 342 -43.79 36.43 17.04
N ASP A 343 -43.77 37.73 16.69
CA ASP A 343 -44.27 38.85 17.49
C ASP A 343 -43.74 38.85 18.94
N LYS A 344 -42.49 38.43 19.12
CA LYS A 344 -41.84 38.44 20.44
C LYS A 344 -41.30 39.81 20.78
N ALA A 345 -41.31 40.15 22.08
CA ALA A 345 -40.63 41.32 22.60
C ALA A 345 -39.14 41.30 22.22
N GLU A 346 -38.56 42.48 21.96
CA GLU A 346 -37.18 42.62 21.51
C GLU A 346 -36.18 41.95 22.48
N ALA A 347 -36.40 42.10 23.78
CA ALA A 347 -35.57 41.46 24.81
C ALA A 347 -35.59 39.92 24.70
N ASP A 348 -36.78 39.32 24.56
CA ASP A 348 -36.94 37.87 24.47
C ASP A 348 -36.37 37.33 23.15
N ALA A 349 -36.58 38.05 22.04
CA ALA A 349 -36.00 37.72 20.74
C ALA A 349 -34.46 37.71 20.79
N ASN A 350 -33.86 38.71 21.42
CA ASN A 350 -32.42 38.81 21.58
C ASN A 350 -31.84 37.71 22.48
N VAL A 351 -32.53 37.35 23.57
CA VAL A 351 -32.12 36.23 24.44
C VAL A 351 -32.14 34.90 23.68
N VAL A 352 -33.19 34.67 22.88
CA VAL A 352 -33.28 33.46 22.05
C VAL A 352 -32.19 33.44 20.97
N ALA A 353 -31.97 34.55 20.27
CA ALA A 353 -30.92 34.67 19.26
C ALA A 353 -29.51 34.46 19.84
N LEU A 354 -29.24 35.01 21.03
CA LEU A 354 -27.98 34.80 21.75
C LEU A 354 -27.80 33.33 22.14
N SER A 355 -28.86 32.68 22.64
CA SER A 355 -28.84 31.26 23.00
C SER A 355 -28.53 30.36 21.81
N ILE A 356 -29.17 30.63 20.65
CA ILE A 356 -28.90 29.95 19.39
C ILE A 356 -27.47 30.20 18.92
N SER A 357 -26.95 31.42 19.07
CA SER A 357 -25.58 31.76 18.70
C SER A 357 -24.54 31.02 19.54
N ILE A 358 -24.78 30.89 20.86
CA ILE A 358 -23.93 30.11 21.76
C ILE A 358 -23.93 28.63 21.34
N LEU A 359 -25.09 28.05 21.06
CA LEU A 359 -25.19 26.66 20.61
C LEU A 359 -24.50 26.45 19.24
N GLY A 360 -24.69 27.40 18.32
CA GLY A 360 -24.01 27.44 17.03
C GLY A 360 -22.50 27.51 17.18
N TYR A 361 -21.99 28.29 18.14
CA TYR A 361 -20.56 28.34 18.47
C TYR A 361 -20.04 26.99 18.95
N LEU A 362 -20.73 26.31 19.87
CA LEU A 362 -20.30 25.00 20.35
C LEU A 362 -20.24 23.95 19.22
N LEU A 363 -21.22 23.98 18.31
CA LEU A 363 -21.26 23.11 17.14
C LEU A 363 -20.14 23.43 16.15
N MET A 364 -19.93 24.72 15.84
CA MET A 364 -18.85 25.17 14.96
C MET A 364 -17.49 24.81 15.54
N ALA A 365 -17.27 25.08 16.83
CA ALA A 365 -16.04 24.75 17.52
C ALA A 365 -15.75 23.25 17.47
N TRP A 366 -16.75 22.40 17.70
CA TRP A 366 -16.59 20.95 17.56
C TRP A 366 -16.11 20.54 16.16
N ILE A 367 -16.81 21.00 15.13
CA ILE A 367 -16.55 20.58 13.74
C ILE A 367 -15.20 21.10 13.27
N VAL A 368 -14.93 22.40 13.48
CA VAL A 368 -13.77 23.08 12.91
C VAL A 368 -12.49 22.73 13.68
N GLU A 369 -12.52 22.64 15.01
CA GLU A 369 -11.35 22.17 15.78
C GLU A 369 -10.99 20.72 15.45
N SER A 370 -11.99 19.90 15.12
CA SER A 370 -11.78 18.52 14.66
C SER A 370 -11.46 18.42 13.17
N SER A 371 -11.46 19.51 12.42
CA SER A 371 -11.19 19.57 10.97
C SER A 371 -9.70 19.78 10.65
N PRO A 372 -9.27 19.75 9.38
CA PRO A 372 -7.91 20.12 8.99
C PRO A 372 -7.49 21.54 9.39
N LEU A 373 -8.45 22.44 9.66
CA LEU A 373 -8.15 23.80 10.14
C LEU A 373 -7.62 23.80 11.58
N GLN A 374 -7.98 22.78 12.38
CA GLN A 374 -7.58 22.60 13.80
C GLN A 374 -7.86 23.80 14.71
N ALA A 375 -8.64 24.79 14.28
CA ALA A 375 -8.84 26.03 15.03
C ALA A 375 -10.14 26.71 14.59
N THR A 376 -10.89 27.26 15.54
CA THR A 376 -12.00 28.16 15.24
C THR A 376 -11.48 29.43 14.54
N PRO A 377 -12.31 30.16 13.77
CA PRO A 377 -11.87 31.35 13.03
C PRO A 377 -11.07 32.35 13.86
N GLY A 378 -11.49 32.65 15.09
CA GLY A 378 -10.80 33.55 16.00
C GLY A 378 -9.51 32.98 16.55
N LYS A 379 -9.46 31.68 16.85
CA LYS A 379 -8.20 31.01 17.24
C LYS A 379 -7.21 30.98 16.08
N TYR A 380 -7.71 30.71 14.87
CA TYR A 380 -6.93 30.68 13.64
C TYR A 380 -6.31 32.06 13.35
N LEU A 381 -7.09 33.14 13.52
CA LEU A 381 -6.62 34.51 13.34
C LEU A 381 -5.45 34.86 14.29
N LEU A 382 -5.50 34.36 15.52
CA LEU A 382 -4.44 34.53 16.52
C LEU A 382 -3.27 33.54 16.36
N GLY A 383 -3.30 32.66 15.36
CA GLY A 383 -2.25 31.68 15.08
C GLY A 383 -2.28 30.42 15.96
N TYR A 384 -3.40 30.16 16.63
CA TYR A 384 -3.56 28.98 17.47
C TYR A 384 -4.04 27.75 16.69
N ARG A 385 -3.66 26.56 17.17
CA ARG A 385 -4.18 25.26 16.73
C ARG A 385 -4.48 24.37 17.92
N VAL A 386 -5.48 23.51 17.77
CA VAL A 386 -5.92 22.53 18.76
C VAL A 386 -5.40 21.16 18.35
N THR A 387 -4.67 20.51 19.26
CA THR A 387 -3.99 19.24 19.01
C THR A 387 -4.23 18.23 20.14
N ASN A 388 -3.91 16.97 19.89
CA ASN A 388 -3.83 15.93 20.91
C ASN A 388 -2.49 15.99 21.68
N ARG A 389 -2.26 15.02 22.56
CA ARG A 389 -1.00 14.90 23.35
C ARG A 389 0.25 14.66 22.49
N GLN A 390 0.08 14.14 21.28
CA GLN A 390 1.14 13.92 20.30
C GLN A 390 1.25 15.09 19.30
N PHE A 391 0.64 16.23 19.59
CA PHE A 391 0.60 17.43 18.73
C PHE A 391 -0.03 17.21 17.34
N ARG A 392 -0.82 16.13 17.17
CA ARG A 392 -1.56 15.83 15.94
C ARG A 392 -3.00 16.33 16.00
N ARG A 393 -3.68 16.35 14.85
CA ARG A 393 -5.12 16.69 14.76
C ARG A 393 -5.98 15.81 15.67
N ILE A 394 -6.93 16.45 16.36
CA ILE A 394 -7.93 15.75 17.16
C ILE A 394 -9.01 15.12 16.26
N GLY A 395 -9.43 13.90 16.59
CA GLY A 395 -10.57 13.26 15.93
C GLY A 395 -11.91 13.83 16.44
N TYR A 396 -12.99 13.62 15.68
CA TYR A 396 -14.33 14.15 16.02
C TYR A 396 -14.84 13.71 17.40
N LEU A 397 -14.60 12.47 17.81
CA LEU A 397 -15.01 11.99 19.13
C LEU A 397 -14.24 12.66 20.28
N HIS A 398 -12.95 12.90 20.06
CA HIS A 398 -12.11 13.63 21.01
C HIS A 398 -12.54 15.11 21.08
N GLY A 399 -12.80 15.75 19.93
CA GLY A 399 -13.30 17.12 19.87
C GLY A 399 -14.64 17.28 20.58
N PHE A 400 -15.54 16.30 20.47
CA PHE A 400 -16.79 16.29 21.23
C PHE A 400 -16.54 16.25 22.75
N GLY A 401 -15.64 15.37 23.21
CA GLY A 401 -15.23 15.30 24.62
C GLY A 401 -14.61 16.61 25.13
N ARG A 402 -13.88 17.32 24.27
CA ARG A 402 -13.34 18.66 24.55
C ARG A 402 -14.44 19.70 24.72
N ILE A 403 -15.48 19.69 23.89
CA ILE A 403 -16.62 20.60 24.03
C ILE A 403 -17.42 20.32 25.30
N ILE A 404 -17.67 19.04 25.62
CA ILE A 404 -18.29 18.65 26.90
C ILE A 404 -17.44 19.17 28.07
N SER A 405 -16.13 18.94 28.02
CA SER A 405 -15.21 19.42 29.05
C SER A 405 -15.28 20.94 29.20
N PHE A 406 -15.34 21.67 28.09
CA PHE A 406 -15.49 23.12 28.10
C PHE A 406 -16.79 23.55 28.79
N VAL A 407 -17.93 22.98 28.37
CA VAL A 407 -19.26 23.28 28.94
C VAL A 407 -19.33 22.95 30.43
N LEU A 408 -18.78 21.81 30.86
CA LEU A 408 -18.71 21.42 32.28
C LEU A 408 -17.87 22.39 33.11
N THR A 409 -16.86 23.02 32.52
CA THR A 409 -16.03 24.01 33.22
C THR A 409 -16.62 25.43 33.27
N LEU A 410 -17.62 25.76 32.45
CA LEU A 410 -18.29 27.07 32.47
C LEU A 410 -18.93 27.44 33.82
N PRO A 411 -19.72 26.58 34.49
CA PRO A 411 -20.30 26.93 35.80
C PRO A 411 -19.23 27.12 36.89
N LEU A 412 -18.06 26.52 36.70
CA LEU A 412 -16.92 26.65 37.60
C LEU A 412 -16.08 27.91 37.31
N PHE A 413 -16.50 28.82 36.43
CA PHE A 413 -15.66 29.92 35.91
C PHE A 413 -14.92 30.72 36.98
N LYS A 414 -15.54 31.04 38.13
CA LYS A 414 -14.87 31.79 39.20
C LYS A 414 -13.63 31.06 39.76
N VAL A 415 -13.77 29.77 40.07
CA VAL A 415 -12.69 28.94 40.61
C VAL A 415 -11.75 28.46 39.49
N GLY A 416 -12.33 28.09 38.35
CA GLY A 416 -11.61 27.66 37.15
C GLY A 416 -10.70 28.74 36.60
N TRP A 417 -11.10 30.02 36.63
CA TRP A 417 -10.25 31.14 36.22
C TRP A 417 -9.01 31.24 37.10
N LEU A 418 -9.16 31.17 38.44
CA LEU A 418 -8.04 31.19 39.37
C LEU A 418 -7.07 30.03 39.11
N ILE A 419 -7.60 28.80 38.98
CA ILE A 419 -6.80 27.62 38.67
C ILE A 419 -6.06 27.81 37.33
N ASN A 420 -6.76 28.26 36.29
CA ASN A 420 -6.20 28.43 34.96
C ASN A 420 -5.02 29.42 34.91
N CYS A 421 -5.00 30.44 35.78
CA CYS A 421 -3.86 31.36 35.89
C CYS A 421 -2.57 30.67 36.33
N PHE A 422 -2.66 29.64 37.17
CA PHE A 422 -1.49 28.87 37.64
C PHE A 422 -1.09 27.73 36.69
N LEU A 423 -1.89 27.46 35.65
CA LEU A 423 -1.76 26.25 34.83
C LEU A 423 -0.95 26.43 33.53
N GLY A 424 -0.29 27.58 33.34
CA GLY A 424 0.75 27.78 32.33
C GLY A 424 0.31 27.60 30.87
N GLY A 425 -0.98 27.79 30.56
CA GLY A 425 -1.53 27.69 29.20
C GLY A 425 -2.32 26.40 28.91
N ASN A 426 -2.13 25.33 29.68
CA ASN A 426 -2.94 24.10 29.57
C ASN A 426 -4.15 24.17 30.51
N LEU A 427 -5.28 24.68 30.01
CA LEU A 427 -6.47 24.97 30.81
C LEU A 427 -7.14 23.71 31.36
N LEU A 428 -8.00 23.89 32.36
CA LEU A 428 -8.70 22.78 33.03
C LEU A 428 -9.46 21.86 32.05
N HIS A 429 -10.21 22.44 31.10
CA HIS A 429 -10.97 21.66 30.11
C HIS A 429 -10.07 20.97 29.09
N ASP A 430 -8.91 21.54 28.79
CA ASP A 430 -7.92 20.94 27.90
C ASP A 430 -7.32 19.69 28.55
N ARG A 431 -7.00 19.76 29.85
CA ARG A 431 -6.54 18.62 30.65
C ARG A 431 -7.58 17.51 30.73
N LEU A 432 -8.84 17.87 31.00
CA LEU A 432 -9.94 16.90 31.09
C LEU A 432 -10.14 16.14 29.77
N SER A 433 -10.00 16.84 28.65
CA SER A 433 -10.12 16.27 27.31
C SER A 433 -8.82 15.68 26.76
N ARG A 434 -7.67 15.89 27.41
CA ARG A 434 -6.33 15.54 26.92
C ARG A 434 -5.99 16.19 25.57
N SER A 435 -6.45 17.42 25.39
CA SER A 435 -6.14 18.25 24.23
C SER A 435 -5.25 19.42 24.62
N TYR A 436 -4.63 20.06 23.62
CA TYR A 436 -3.72 21.18 23.81
C TYR A 436 -4.02 22.28 22.82
N VAL A 437 -3.81 23.53 23.22
CA VAL A 437 -3.91 24.69 22.32
C VAL A 437 -2.54 25.31 22.21
N ILE A 438 -1.94 25.17 21.03
CA ILE A 438 -0.59 25.63 20.72
C ILE A 438 -0.64 26.88 19.86
N ASN A 439 0.27 27.81 20.09
CA ASN A 439 0.55 28.94 19.20
C ASN A 439 1.45 28.43 18.07
N PHE A 440 0.83 27.89 17.04
CA PHE A 440 1.54 27.28 15.92
C PHE A 440 2.35 28.32 15.13
N ARG A 441 1.82 29.55 14.96
CA ARG A 441 2.55 30.64 14.28
C ARG A 441 3.87 30.93 15.00
N LYS A 442 3.81 31.18 16.31
CA LYS A 442 5.02 31.46 17.10
C LYS A 442 6.00 30.28 17.11
N SER A 443 5.49 29.06 17.29
CA SER A 443 6.32 27.85 17.33
C SER A 443 7.06 27.62 16.00
N ARG A 444 6.38 27.86 14.87
CA ARG A 444 6.97 27.77 13.52
C ARG A 444 7.98 28.87 13.25
N GLU A 445 7.71 30.10 13.70
CA GLU A 445 8.66 31.21 13.57
C GLU A 445 9.98 30.94 14.30
N GLU A 446 9.92 30.36 15.51
CA GLU A 446 11.12 30.02 16.27
C GLU A 446 11.88 28.83 15.68
N TYR A 447 11.16 27.79 15.23
CA TYR A 447 11.77 26.68 14.50
C TYR A 447 12.54 27.17 13.26
N LEU A 448 11.95 28.08 12.48
CA LEU A 448 12.62 28.68 11.33
C LEU A 448 13.80 29.59 11.72
N ARG A 449 13.77 30.23 12.89
CA ARG A 449 14.93 30.99 13.40
C ARG A 449 16.09 30.06 13.75
N ASN A 450 15.81 28.95 14.42
CA ASN A 450 16.82 27.97 14.83
C ASN A 450 17.46 27.24 13.63
N LEU A 451 16.74 27.08 12.52
CA LEU A 451 17.31 26.53 11.28
C LEU A 451 18.25 27.50 10.56
N ASN A 452 18.11 28.81 10.79
CA ASN A 452 18.89 29.86 10.13
C ASN A 452 20.03 30.42 10.99
N SER A 453 20.12 30.00 12.26
CA SER A 453 21.21 30.33 13.20
C SER A 453 22.26 29.24 13.21
#